data_AF-A0A1Y5TZ89-F1
#
_entry.id   AF-A0A1Y5TZ89-F1
#
_cell.length_a   1.000
_cell.length_b   1.000
_cell.length_c   1.000
_cell.angle_alpha   90.00
_cell.angle_beta   90.00
_cell.angle_gamma   90.00
#
_symmetry.space_group_name_H-M   'P 1'
#
loop_
_entity.id
_entity.type
_entity.pdbx_description
1 polymer ?
#
loop_
_entity_poly.entity_id
_entity_poly.type
_entity_poly.pdbx_seq_one_letter_code
_entity_poly.pdbx_strand_id
1 'polypeptide(L)'
;MSIGIWQIVLVLVIILIIFGAGKLPRVAGDLAKGIKNFKSGMADDSSDKPAAPAADQNGKTISASESADASLSEKDKAAQS
;
A
#
# COMPACT_ATOMS: atom_id res chain seq x y z
N MET A 1 -7.39 -6.95 -35.97
CA MET A 1 -7.03 -5.94 -34.95
C MET A 1 -7.50 -6.46 -33.60
N SER A 2 -6.67 -7.26 -32.93
CA SER A 2 -7.03 -7.84 -31.63
C SER A 2 -6.75 -6.81 -30.55
N ILE A 3 -7.69 -6.59 -29.64
CA ILE A 3 -7.40 -5.91 -28.38
C ILE A 3 -6.39 -6.80 -27.66
N GLY A 4 -5.13 -6.36 -27.70
CA GLY A 4 -4.02 -7.03 -27.04
C GLY A 4 -3.77 -6.43 -25.66
N ILE A 5 -2.89 -7.11 -24.92
CA ILE A 5 -2.41 -6.65 -23.61
C ILE A 5 -1.82 -5.23 -23.71
N TRP A 6 -1.22 -4.89 -24.85
CA TRP A 6 -0.66 -3.56 -25.13
C TRP A 6 -1.68 -2.41 -25.04
N GLN A 7 -2.90 -2.62 -25.53
CA GLN A 7 -3.97 -1.62 -25.49
C GLN A 7 -4.49 -1.44 -24.06
N ILE A 8 -4.59 -2.54 -23.30
CA ILE A 8 -5.06 -2.51 -21.91
C ILE A 8 -4.08 -1.71 -21.04
N VAL A 9 -2.77 -1.94 -21.20
CA VAL A 9 -1.74 -1.18 -20.49
C VAL A 9 -1.80 0.31 -20.84
N LEU A 10 -1.98 0.66 -22.12
CA LEU A 10 -2.11 2.06 -22.54
C LEU A 10 -3.31 2.75 -21.89
N VAL A 11 -4.47 2.10 -21.86
CA VAL A 11 -5.67 2.62 -21.21
C VAL A 11 -5.46 2.77 -19.70
N LEU A 12 -4.80 1.80 -19.06
CA LEU A 12 -4.52 1.85 -17.63
C LEU A 12 -3.64 3.05 -17.25
N VAL A 13 -2.65 3.39 -18.07
CA VAL A 13 -1.81 4.58 -17.87
C VAL A 13 -2.63 5.86 -17.94
N ILE A 14 -3.58 5.97 -18.87
CA ILE A 14 -4.46 7.14 -18.99
C ILE A 14 -5.37 7.27 -17.77
N ILE A 15 -5.88 6.16 -17.24
CA ILE A 15 -6.69 6.18 -16.02
C ILE A 15 -5.82 6.59 -14.82
N LEU A 16 -4.59 6.09 -14.73
CA LEU A 16 -3.65 6.44 -13.66
C LEU A 16 -3.27 7.92 -13.66
N ILE A 17 -3.16 8.59 -14.81
CA ILE A 17 -2.86 10.03 -14.84
C ILE A 17 -4.06 10.89 -14.41
N ILE A 18 -5.29 10.45 -14.71
CA ILE A 18 -6.52 11.14 -14.29
C ILE A 18 -6.79 10.93 -12.79
N PHE A 19 -6.65 9.70 -12.30
CA PHE A 19 -6.97 9.33 -10.92
C PHE A 19 -5.79 9.50 -9.95
N GLY A 20 -4.56 9.50 -10.47
CA GLY A 20 -3.32 9.54 -9.69
C GLY A 20 -2.91 8.20 -9.07
N ALA A 21 -1.59 7.98 -8.94
CA ALA A 21 -1.02 6.73 -8.43
C ALA A 21 -1.34 6.43 -6.95
N GLY A 22 -1.72 7.44 -6.14
CA GLY A 22 -2.03 7.25 -4.72
C GLY A 22 -3.47 6.83 -4.43
N LYS A 23 -4.42 7.13 -5.32
CA LYS A 23 -5.84 6.84 -5.10
C LYS A 23 -6.17 5.39 -5.45
N LEU A 24 -5.63 4.89 -6.56
CA LEU A 24 -5.87 3.54 -7.07
C LEU A 24 -5.52 2.40 -6.09
N PRO A 25 -4.32 2.35 -5.46
CA PRO A 25 -3.97 1.28 -4.52
C PRO A 25 -4.80 1.34 -3.23
N ARG A 26 -5.23 2.54 -2.80
CA ARG A 26 -6.08 2.69 -1.61
C ARG A 26 -7.47 2.12 -1.85
N VAL A 27 -8.12 2.49 -2.96
CA VAL A 27 -9.45 1.94 -3.31
C VAL A 27 -9.39 0.46 -3.69
N ALA A 28 -8.32 0.03 -4.37
CA ALA A 28 -8.11 -1.38 -4.69
C ALA A 28 -7.87 -2.22 -3.42
N GLY A 29 -7.20 -1.67 -2.40
CA GLY A 29 -7.01 -2.32 -1.10
C GLY A 29 -8.32 -2.57 -0.35
N ASP A 30 -9.20 -1.57 -0.28
CA ASP A 30 -10.55 -1.72 0.30
C ASP A 30 -11.41 -2.71 -0.49
N LEU A 31 -11.38 -2.64 -1.82
CA LEU A 31 -12.12 -3.56 -2.69
C LEU A 31 -11.59 -4.99 -2.55
N ALA A 32 -10.26 -5.18 -2.49
CA ALA A 32 -9.63 -6.48 -2.31
C ALA A 32 -9.95 -7.11 -0.95
N LYS A 33 -9.99 -6.31 0.13
CA LYS A 33 -10.45 -6.78 1.46
C LYS A 33 -11.91 -7.26 1.40
N GLY A 34 -12.80 -6.50 0.75
CA GLY A 34 -14.19 -6.89 0.56
C GLY A 34 -14.35 -8.21 -0.23
N ILE A 35 -13.65 -8.34 -1.34
CA ILE A 35 -13.66 -9.55 -2.17
C ILE A 35 -13.04 -10.75 -1.43
N LYS A 36 -11.97 -10.54 -0.66
CA LYS A 36 -11.33 -11.59 0.15
C LYS A 36 -12.28 -12.10 1.23
N ASN A 37 -12.94 -11.20 1.97
CA ASN A 37 -13.93 -11.59 2.97
C ASN A 37 -15.14 -12.30 2.34
N PHE A 38 -15.60 -11.85 1.17
CA PHE A 38 -16.67 -12.51 0.43
C PHE A 38 -16.26 -13.93 0.01
N LYS A 39 -15.06 -14.09 -0.54
CA LYS A 39 -14.52 -15.40 -0.93
C LYS A 39 -14.33 -16.32 0.27
N SER A 40 -13.79 -15.81 1.37
CA SER A 40 -13.58 -16.59 2.60
C SER A 40 -14.90 -17.04 3.23
N GLY A 41 -15.90 -16.16 3.30
CA GLY A 41 -17.22 -16.53 3.82
C GLY A 41 -17.93 -17.57 2.95
N MET A 42 -17.77 -17.49 1.63
CA MET A 42 -18.33 -18.48 0.70
C MET A 42 -17.57 -19.80 0.68
N ALA A 43 -16.28 -19.80 1.05
CA ALA A 43 -15.46 -21.01 1.17
C ALA A 43 -15.72 -21.75 2.49
N ASP A 44 -16.07 -21.04 3.57
CA ASP A 44 -16.44 -21.61 4.88
C ASP A 44 -17.68 -22.51 4.78
N ASP A 45 -18.64 -22.16 3.93
CA ASP A 45 -19.83 -22.98 3.61
C ASP A 45 -19.50 -24.25 2.79
N SER A 46 -18.34 -24.32 2.15
CA SER A 46 -18.02 -25.37 1.15
C SER A 46 -16.84 -26.27 1.50
N SER A 47 -15.95 -25.93 2.45
CA SER A 47 -14.84 -26.81 2.84
C SER A 47 -14.21 -26.39 4.19
N ASP A 48 -14.13 -27.36 5.10
CA ASP A 48 -13.38 -27.34 6.36
C ASP A 48 -11.89 -27.09 6.09
N LYS A 49 -11.44 -25.82 6.10
CA LYS A 49 -10.02 -25.46 6.12
C LYS A 49 -9.77 -24.19 6.95
N PRO A 50 -8.80 -24.17 7.88
CA PRO A 50 -8.53 -23.03 8.73
C PRO A 50 -8.20 -21.76 7.94
N ALA A 51 -8.95 -20.70 8.20
CA ALA A 51 -8.78 -19.37 7.61
C ALA A 51 -7.38 -18.80 7.94
N ALA A 52 -6.63 -18.39 6.91
CA ALA A 52 -5.40 -17.63 7.12
C ALA A 52 -5.74 -16.23 7.69
N PRO A 53 -5.03 -15.76 8.73
CA PRO A 53 -5.39 -14.56 9.46
C PRO A 53 -5.44 -13.34 8.53
N ALA A 54 -6.45 -12.51 8.73
CA ALA A 54 -6.61 -11.24 8.05
C ALA A 54 -5.34 -10.39 8.29
N ALA A 55 -4.55 -10.19 7.24
CA ALA A 55 -3.48 -9.22 7.25
C ALA A 55 -4.09 -7.81 7.31
N ASP A 56 -4.31 -7.33 8.53
CA ASP A 56 -4.37 -5.91 8.82
C ASP A 56 -2.96 -5.34 8.62
N GLN A 57 -2.67 -4.91 7.39
CA GLN A 57 -1.57 -3.99 7.16
C GLN A 57 -2.13 -2.58 7.34
N ASN A 58 -2.17 -2.17 8.60
CA ASN A 58 -2.21 -0.79 9.03
C ASN A 58 -1.24 0.03 8.15
N GLY A 59 -1.78 0.95 7.36
CA GLY A 59 -1.03 1.87 6.51
C GLY A 59 -0.29 2.93 7.33
N LYS A 60 0.73 2.52 8.09
CA LYS A 60 1.70 3.43 8.70
C LYS A 60 3.10 3.08 8.20
N THR A 61 3.82 4.13 7.79
CA THR A 61 5.11 4.13 7.08
C THR A 61 4.92 3.82 5.58
N ILE A 62 5.13 4.73 4.64
CA ILE A 62 6.31 5.59 4.45
C ILE A 62 5.86 6.99 3.99
N SER A 63 6.00 7.98 4.86
CA SER A 63 6.19 9.37 4.42
C SER A 63 7.64 9.70 4.77
N ALA A 64 8.50 9.60 3.77
CA ALA A 64 9.84 10.14 3.84
C ALA A 64 9.73 11.67 3.88
N SER A 65 9.89 12.25 5.06
CA SER A 65 10.48 13.59 5.24
C SER A 65 10.82 13.76 6.72
N GLU A 66 11.88 13.08 7.15
CA GLU A 66 12.69 13.55 8.28
C GLU A 66 14.14 13.48 7.80
N SER A 67 14.50 14.50 7.03
CA SER A 67 15.86 14.78 6.62
C SER A 67 16.00 16.29 6.73
N ALA A 68 16.95 16.70 7.56
CA ALA A 68 17.34 18.08 7.88
C ALA A 68 16.57 18.76 9.03
N ASP A 69 16.76 18.28 10.26
CA ASP A 69 16.89 19.21 11.40
C ASP A 69 17.86 18.63 12.45
N ALA A 70 18.73 19.48 12.99
CA ALA A 70 19.63 19.26 14.12
C ALA A 70 20.81 18.25 13.99
N SER A 71 21.83 18.63 13.21
CA SER A 71 23.22 18.35 13.64
C SER A 71 23.98 19.67 13.69
N LEU A 72 23.77 20.40 14.78
CA LEU A 72 24.45 21.63 15.15
C LEU A 72 25.97 21.41 15.24
N SER A 73 26.67 22.31 14.55
CA SER A 73 28.00 22.81 14.92
C SER A 73 27.91 23.53 16.27
N GLU A 74 28.69 23.09 17.26
CA GLU A 74 29.44 23.86 18.30
C GLU A 74 29.82 22.86 19.42
N LYS A 75 31.10 22.53 19.66
CA LYS A 75 32.16 23.35 20.27
C LYS A 75 31.83 23.82 21.70
N ASP A 76 31.97 22.91 22.66
CA ASP A 76 32.34 23.22 24.07
C ASP A 76 32.92 21.92 24.66
N LYS A 77 34.23 21.74 24.78
CA LYS A 77 35.14 22.21 25.85
C LYS A 77 34.69 21.83 27.26
N ALA A 78 35.59 21.09 27.92
CA ALA A 78 35.84 21.03 29.36
C ALA A 78 34.87 20.24 30.27
N ALA A 79 35.52 19.59 31.24
CA ALA A 79 34.98 18.96 32.45
C ALA A 79 34.11 17.73 32.16
N GLN A 80 34.44 16.54 32.65
CA GLN A 80 34.46 16.20 34.08
C GLN A 80 35.14 14.81 34.15
N SER A 81 36.38 14.76 34.66
CA SER A 81 36.72 14.13 35.94
C SER A 81 36.34 12.65 36.01
#